data_AF-A0A0Q7EZY1-F1
#
_entry.id   AF-A0A0Q7EZY1-F1
#
_cell.length_a   1.000
_cell.length_b   1.000
_cell.length_c   1.000
_cell.angle_alpha   90.00
_cell.angle_beta   90.00
_cell.angle_gamma   90.00
#
_symmetry.space_group_name_H-M   'P 1'
#
loop_
_entity.id
_entity.type
_entity.pdbx_description
1 polymer ?
#
loop_
_entity_poly.entity_id
_entity_poly.type
_entity_poly.pdbx_seq_one_letter_code
_entity_poly.pdbx_strand_id
1 'polypeptide(L)'
;MSPAVERARQRIAAQKAQLPLMYGGVDFDRQPERFTDDPALAVVRDRAPLGVQVTDEEIELVRAYSMLGDVVADAYAALIPQHGFRGLIAMLVQACDHGIEAVENAPPELAAFIAAMEATPAWVDMALVDEGARLDRNATANLAPFAIRGAFIATFLNKYSALPMALTGTLSNDTAARRVNETATFFATTVLPGALERHGEGFKAAAMVRLMHSMVRFNALRTGRWDSAVYGVPIPQVDQMPAGLIPIFLMAFKIVGQGRREFTAAERAQVELARYRCFLLGLPEELLATTPEGIVRIMTARNSTLRHGFDDETCGSLIRATLSAYLPASRSPAARLHNVIEKSFAKAFFLRQFLKGDRAAAERMGVTVSGLDRAVFAGVALGVGLRMGAYRLAGRIPLLRGAADAILVRKIRGLLARYGHAEFTTDASNYRPAVRAAA
;
A
#
# COMPACT_ATOMS: atom_id res chain seq x y z
N MET A 1 -14.18 -20.88 17.73
CA MET A 1 -13.07 -20.07 17.18
C MET A 1 -12.65 -20.70 15.86
N SER A 2 -12.54 -19.92 14.79
CA SER A 2 -12.25 -20.48 13.46
C SER A 2 -10.77 -20.90 13.33
N PRO A 3 -10.43 -21.83 12.42
CA PRO A 3 -9.05 -22.20 12.14
C PRO A 3 -8.17 -21.03 11.70
N ALA A 4 -8.76 -20.03 11.02
CA ALA A 4 -8.05 -18.84 10.56
C ALA A 4 -7.59 -17.95 11.73
N VAL A 5 -8.48 -17.71 12.70
CA VAL A 5 -8.15 -16.94 13.91
C VAL A 5 -7.11 -17.66 14.75
N GLU A 6 -7.19 -18.98 14.87
CA GLU A 6 -6.20 -19.79 15.59
C GLU A 6 -4.81 -19.69 14.93
N ARG A 7 -4.70 -19.82 13.61
CA ARG A 7 -3.43 -19.61 12.89
C ARG A 7 -2.87 -18.21 13.09
N ALA A 8 -3.71 -17.18 13.09
CA ALA A 8 -3.27 -15.81 13.34
C ALA A 8 -2.67 -15.67 14.76
N ARG A 9 -3.34 -16.25 15.78
CA ARG A 9 -2.84 -16.24 17.17
C ARG A 9 -1.53 -17.01 17.33
N GLN A 10 -1.40 -18.17 16.70
CA GLN A 10 -0.16 -18.95 16.69
C GLN A 10 1.00 -18.16 16.07
N ARG A 11 0.75 -17.43 14.97
CA ARG A 11 1.76 -16.56 14.34
C ARG A 11 2.18 -15.40 15.25
N ILE A 12 1.25 -14.81 16.01
CA ILE A 12 1.56 -13.75 16.97
C ILE A 12 2.42 -14.29 18.13
N ALA A 13 2.06 -15.46 18.68
CA ALA A 13 2.85 -16.10 19.72
C ALA A 13 4.27 -16.44 19.22
N ALA A 14 4.38 -16.99 18.01
CA ALA A 14 5.67 -17.26 17.36
C ALA A 14 6.50 -15.99 17.13
N GLN A 15 5.88 -14.89 16.69
CA GLN A 15 6.54 -13.59 16.50
C GLN A 15 7.25 -13.11 17.77
N LYS A 16 6.55 -13.17 18.92
CA LYS A 16 7.14 -12.77 20.22
C LYS A 16 8.31 -13.65 20.61
N ALA A 17 8.16 -14.97 20.46
CA ALA A 17 9.16 -15.95 20.86
C ALA A 17 10.41 -15.92 19.97
N GLN A 18 10.24 -15.78 18.65
CA GLN A 18 11.32 -15.83 17.67
C GLN A 18 12.10 -14.51 17.57
N LEU A 19 11.45 -13.37 17.85
CA LEU A 19 12.02 -12.04 17.67
C LEU A 19 11.94 -11.19 18.94
N PRO A 20 12.51 -11.66 20.08
CA PRO A 20 12.42 -10.96 21.36
C PRO A 20 13.07 -9.57 21.32
N LEU A 21 14.07 -9.35 20.47
CA LEU A 21 14.71 -8.03 20.27
C LEU A 21 13.71 -6.96 19.79
N MET A 22 12.75 -7.35 18.95
CA MET A 22 11.74 -6.43 18.40
C MET A 22 10.47 -6.43 19.24
N TYR A 23 10.01 -7.61 19.67
CA TYR A 23 8.66 -7.80 20.20
C TYR A 23 8.62 -8.14 21.69
N GLY A 24 9.76 -8.28 22.37
CA GLY A 24 9.81 -8.66 23.79
C GLY A 24 9.09 -7.67 24.71
N GLY A 25 9.11 -6.38 24.38
CA GLY A 25 8.41 -5.32 25.12
C GLY A 25 6.95 -5.11 24.72
N VAL A 26 6.43 -5.87 23.74
CA VAL A 26 5.03 -5.74 23.31
C VAL A 26 4.15 -6.67 24.15
N ASP A 27 3.13 -6.07 24.77
CA ASP A 27 2.05 -6.80 25.40
C ASP A 27 1.02 -7.21 24.35
N PHE A 28 1.01 -8.49 23.99
CA PHE A 28 0.11 -9.06 22.99
C PHE A 28 -1.25 -9.47 23.57
N ASP A 29 -1.37 -9.51 24.90
CA ASP A 29 -2.62 -9.82 25.59
C ASP A 29 -3.48 -8.55 25.78
N ARG A 30 -2.85 -7.37 25.67
CA ARG A 30 -3.52 -6.08 25.69
C ARG A 30 -4.00 -5.66 24.31
N GLN A 31 -5.29 -5.34 24.23
CA GLN A 31 -5.88 -4.68 23.06
C GLN A 31 -5.35 -3.24 22.94
N PRO A 32 -4.80 -2.84 21.78
CA PRO A 32 -4.31 -1.48 21.59
C PRO A 32 -5.46 -0.48 21.41
N GLU A 33 -5.29 0.76 21.87
CA GLU A 33 -6.32 1.82 21.81
C GLU A 33 -6.89 2.03 20.41
N ARG A 34 -6.07 1.89 19.37
CA ARG A 34 -6.48 1.98 17.96
C ARG A 34 -7.62 1.05 17.58
N PHE A 35 -7.77 -0.07 18.27
CA PHE A 35 -8.88 -1.00 18.02
C PHE A 35 -10.05 -0.59 18.89
N THR A 36 -11.25 -0.54 18.30
CA THR A 36 -12.48 -0.27 19.03
C THR A 36 -13.59 -1.23 18.63
N ASP A 37 -14.27 -1.78 19.64
CA ASP A 37 -15.48 -2.57 19.45
C ASP A 37 -16.73 -1.66 19.35
N ASP A 38 -16.62 -0.40 19.79
CA ASP A 38 -17.68 0.61 19.76
C ASP A 38 -17.81 1.26 18.37
N PRO A 39 -18.93 1.04 17.63
CA PRO A 39 -19.15 1.64 16.32
C PRO A 39 -19.14 3.18 16.35
N ALA A 40 -19.50 3.82 17.47
CA ALA A 40 -19.49 5.28 17.58
C ALA A 40 -18.06 5.86 17.53
N LEU A 41 -17.09 5.06 17.96
CA LEU A 41 -15.67 5.39 17.96
C LEU A 41 -14.94 4.92 16.71
N ALA A 42 -15.57 4.17 15.80
CA ALA A 42 -14.93 3.66 14.60
C ALA A 42 -14.89 4.66 13.42
N VAL A 43 -13.96 4.46 12.48
CA VAL A 43 -13.88 5.23 11.22
C VAL A 43 -15.13 5.03 10.37
N VAL A 44 -15.65 3.80 10.34
CA VAL A 44 -16.90 3.44 9.67
C VAL A 44 -17.87 2.85 10.68
N ARG A 45 -19.04 3.49 10.85
CA ARG A 45 -20.07 3.03 11.79
C ARG A 45 -20.87 1.83 11.26
N ASP A 46 -21.08 1.80 9.94
CA ASP A 46 -21.88 0.78 9.28
C ASP A 46 -21.10 -0.53 9.13
N ARG A 47 -21.55 -1.59 9.80
CA ARG A 47 -21.00 -2.96 9.72
C ARG A 47 -21.75 -3.85 8.74
N ALA A 48 -22.72 -3.31 8.01
CA ALA A 48 -23.54 -4.03 7.03
C ALA A 48 -23.67 -3.30 5.68
N PRO A 49 -22.61 -2.66 5.14
CA PRO A 49 -22.75 -1.85 3.95
C PRO A 49 -23.27 -2.69 2.78
N LEU A 50 -24.28 -2.15 2.08
CA LEU A 50 -24.92 -2.81 0.93
C LEU A 50 -25.50 -4.20 1.27
N GLY A 51 -25.86 -4.43 2.54
CA GLY A 51 -26.37 -5.71 3.03
C GLY A 51 -25.30 -6.78 3.25
N VAL A 52 -24.01 -6.43 3.16
CA VAL A 52 -22.89 -7.34 3.44
C VAL A 52 -22.48 -7.20 4.90
N GLN A 53 -23.00 -8.10 5.74
CA GLN A 53 -22.71 -8.12 7.18
C GLN A 53 -21.26 -8.55 7.47
N VAL A 54 -20.56 -7.76 8.27
CA VAL A 54 -19.29 -8.15 8.92
C VAL A 54 -19.56 -9.21 9.97
N THR A 55 -18.82 -10.31 9.95
CA THR A 55 -18.94 -11.37 10.97
C THR A 55 -17.92 -11.20 12.09
N ASP A 56 -18.17 -11.87 13.20
CA ASP A 56 -17.25 -11.91 14.34
C ASP A 56 -15.88 -12.50 13.96
N GLU A 57 -15.84 -13.41 12.98
CA GLU A 57 -14.59 -13.98 12.48
C GLU A 57 -13.72 -12.90 11.83
N GLU A 58 -14.26 -12.04 10.97
CA GLU A 58 -13.45 -10.97 10.36
C GLU A 58 -13.01 -9.92 11.39
N ILE A 59 -13.83 -9.64 12.40
CA ILE A 59 -13.46 -8.76 13.51
C ILE A 59 -12.27 -9.35 14.29
N GLU A 60 -12.32 -10.63 14.63
CA GLU A 60 -11.25 -11.31 15.36
C GLU A 60 -9.97 -11.45 14.50
N LEU A 61 -10.09 -11.68 13.19
CA LEU A 61 -8.95 -11.68 12.28
C LEU A 61 -8.29 -10.30 12.22
N VAL A 62 -9.08 -9.22 12.08
CA VAL A 62 -8.56 -7.85 12.11
C VAL A 62 -7.90 -7.53 13.45
N ARG A 63 -8.48 -8.00 14.56
CA ARG A 63 -7.91 -7.85 15.91
C ARG A 63 -6.54 -8.51 15.97
N ALA A 64 -6.44 -9.78 15.58
CA ALA A 64 -5.20 -10.52 15.57
C ALA A 64 -4.15 -9.87 14.65
N TYR A 65 -4.50 -9.56 13.40
CA TYR A 65 -3.56 -8.97 12.44
C TYR A 65 -3.20 -7.51 12.70
N SER A 66 -3.86 -6.82 13.65
CA SER A 66 -3.41 -5.53 14.18
C SER A 66 -2.17 -5.65 15.08
N MET A 67 -1.89 -6.87 15.56
CA MET A 67 -0.76 -7.21 16.42
C MET A 67 0.27 -8.10 15.70
N LEU A 68 0.14 -8.32 14.39
CA LEU A 68 1.10 -9.10 13.60
C LEU A 68 1.88 -8.19 12.66
N GLY A 69 3.20 -8.24 12.73
CA GLY A 69 4.14 -7.69 11.74
C GLY A 69 4.45 -8.71 10.66
N ASP A 70 5.69 -8.76 10.19
CA ASP A 70 6.14 -9.73 9.19
C ASP A 70 7.27 -10.57 9.78
N VAL A 71 6.93 -11.69 10.42
CA VAL A 71 7.89 -12.52 11.16
C VAL A 71 9.15 -12.87 10.34
N VAL A 72 8.99 -13.15 9.04
CA VAL A 72 10.13 -13.52 8.19
C VAL A 72 10.99 -12.30 7.87
N ALA A 73 10.39 -11.22 7.40
CA ALA A 73 11.14 -10.02 7.02
C ALA A 73 11.70 -9.26 8.24
N ASP A 74 11.01 -9.34 9.38
CA ASP A 74 11.43 -8.77 10.66
C ASP A 74 12.64 -9.51 11.23
N ALA A 75 12.72 -10.84 11.06
CA ALA A 75 13.92 -11.59 11.40
C ALA A 75 15.14 -11.07 10.64
N TYR A 76 15.00 -10.86 9.32
CA TYR A 76 16.08 -10.30 8.52
C TYR A 76 16.41 -8.86 8.91
N ALA A 77 15.40 -8.01 9.15
CA ALA A 77 15.62 -6.64 9.64
C ALA A 77 16.23 -6.59 11.04
N ALA A 78 16.03 -7.60 11.89
CA ALA A 78 16.64 -7.67 13.22
C ALA A 78 18.17 -7.79 13.16
N LEU A 79 18.74 -8.11 12.00
CA LEU A 79 20.19 -8.13 11.76
C LEU A 79 20.81 -6.74 11.48
N ILE A 80 20.00 -5.66 11.50
CA ILE A 80 20.49 -4.28 11.33
C ILE A 80 21.69 -3.95 12.25
N PRO A 81 21.72 -4.34 13.54
CA PRO A 81 22.88 -4.05 14.41
C PRO A 81 24.19 -4.69 13.94
N GLN A 82 24.11 -5.80 13.18
CA GLN A 82 25.28 -6.58 12.75
C GLN A 82 25.78 -6.13 11.37
N HIS A 83 24.87 -5.98 10.40
CA HIS A 83 25.23 -5.70 9.00
C HIS A 83 24.96 -4.27 8.56
N GLY A 84 24.26 -3.48 9.38
CA GLY A 84 23.75 -2.18 9.00
C GLY A 84 22.69 -2.24 7.90
N PHE A 85 21.98 -1.13 7.73
CA PHE A 85 20.89 -1.02 6.76
C PHE A 85 21.34 -1.30 5.31
N ARG A 86 22.47 -0.70 4.89
CA ARG A 86 22.99 -0.83 3.52
C ARG A 86 23.47 -2.25 3.22
N GLY A 87 24.03 -2.95 4.20
CA GLY A 87 24.49 -4.33 4.06
C GLY A 87 23.33 -5.28 3.78
N LEU A 88 22.23 -5.17 4.54
CA LEU A 88 21.04 -5.98 4.31
C LEU A 88 20.43 -5.73 2.92
N ILE A 89 20.40 -4.48 2.46
CA ILE A 89 19.91 -4.18 1.11
C ILE A 89 20.80 -4.75 0.03
N ALA A 90 22.11 -4.60 0.15
CA ALA A 90 23.05 -5.13 -0.84
C ALA A 90 22.89 -6.64 -0.99
N MET A 91 22.81 -7.36 0.12
CA MET A 91 22.58 -8.80 0.12
C MET A 91 21.22 -9.18 -0.46
N LEU A 92 20.13 -8.47 -0.09
CA LEU A 92 18.81 -8.74 -0.66
C LEU A 92 18.77 -8.50 -2.18
N VAL A 93 19.35 -7.40 -2.64
CA VAL A 93 19.46 -7.07 -4.07
C VAL A 93 20.22 -8.16 -4.81
N GLN A 94 21.36 -8.60 -4.28
CA GLN A 94 22.15 -9.68 -4.86
C GLN A 94 21.37 -11.00 -4.89
N ALA A 95 20.63 -11.34 -3.84
CA ALA A 95 19.79 -12.54 -3.80
C ALA A 95 18.60 -12.50 -4.78
N CYS A 96 18.00 -11.31 -4.99
CA CYS A 96 16.95 -11.13 -5.99
C CYS A 96 17.50 -11.28 -7.42
N ASP A 97 18.62 -10.63 -7.71
CA ASP A 97 19.21 -10.53 -9.06
C ASP A 97 19.93 -11.83 -9.47
N HIS A 98 20.61 -12.50 -8.53
CA HIS A 98 21.52 -13.60 -8.82
C HIS A 98 21.23 -14.89 -8.04
N GLY A 99 20.19 -14.89 -7.19
CA GLY A 99 19.84 -16.04 -6.34
C GLY A 99 20.57 -16.02 -5.00
N ILE A 100 20.02 -16.77 -4.03
CA ILE A 100 20.54 -16.80 -2.65
C ILE A 100 21.99 -17.32 -2.58
N GLU A 101 22.32 -18.30 -3.41
CA GLU A 101 23.65 -18.92 -3.48
C GLU A 101 24.75 -17.94 -3.94
N ALA A 102 24.37 -16.84 -4.59
CA ALA A 102 25.32 -15.81 -5.00
C ALA A 102 25.77 -14.93 -3.84
N VAL A 103 25.08 -14.95 -2.69
CA VAL A 103 25.41 -14.14 -1.52
C VAL A 103 26.38 -14.92 -0.63
N GLU A 104 27.64 -14.49 -0.62
CA GLU A 104 28.66 -15.12 0.22
C GLU A 104 28.29 -15.00 1.71
N ASN A 105 28.35 -16.12 2.44
CA ASN A 105 27.95 -16.20 3.85
C ASN A 105 26.55 -15.63 4.12
N ALA A 106 25.59 -15.90 3.22
CA ALA A 106 24.21 -15.46 3.37
C ALA A 106 23.63 -15.83 4.75
N PRO A 107 23.11 -14.87 5.52
CA PRO A 107 22.48 -15.19 6.80
C PRO A 107 21.21 -16.03 6.54
N PRO A 108 20.90 -17.00 7.43
CA PRO A 108 19.73 -17.86 7.25
C PRO A 108 18.41 -17.09 7.15
N GLU A 109 18.32 -15.91 7.76
CA GLU A 109 17.16 -15.02 7.68
C GLU A 109 16.95 -14.47 6.26
N LEU A 110 18.02 -14.20 5.50
CA LEU A 110 17.91 -13.81 4.09
C LEU A 110 17.41 -14.98 3.24
N ALA A 111 17.94 -16.19 3.48
CA ALA A 111 17.48 -17.39 2.79
C ALA A 111 15.99 -17.64 3.08
N ALA A 112 15.57 -17.53 4.34
CA ALA A 112 14.16 -17.64 4.73
C ALA A 112 13.29 -16.54 4.10
N PHE A 113 13.79 -15.31 3.98
CA PHE A 113 13.10 -14.20 3.30
C PHE A 113 12.80 -14.54 1.85
N ILE A 114 13.83 -14.94 1.10
CA ILE A 114 13.71 -15.29 -0.32
C ILE A 114 12.82 -16.52 -0.50
N ALA A 115 13.02 -17.57 0.30
CA ALA A 115 12.20 -18.77 0.27
C ALA A 115 10.72 -18.48 0.54
N ALA A 116 10.41 -17.57 1.47
CA ALA A 116 9.03 -17.18 1.77
C ALA A 116 8.36 -16.43 0.60
N MET A 117 9.12 -15.72 -0.23
CA MET A 117 8.60 -15.10 -1.45
C MET A 117 8.49 -16.09 -2.61
N GLU A 118 9.38 -17.09 -2.66
CA GLU A 118 9.38 -18.17 -3.66
C GLU A 118 8.29 -19.22 -3.43
N ALA A 119 7.83 -19.38 -2.19
CA ALA A 119 6.79 -20.32 -1.77
C ALA A 119 5.39 -19.92 -2.29
N THR A 120 5.26 -19.86 -3.62
CA THR A 120 4.09 -19.42 -4.34
C THR A 120 2.90 -20.31 -3.98
N PRO A 121 1.81 -19.75 -3.40
CA PRO A 121 0.67 -20.53 -2.97
C PRO A 121 -0.05 -21.22 -4.14
N ALA A 122 -0.70 -22.35 -3.86
CA ALA A 122 -1.43 -23.14 -4.86
C ALA A 122 -2.58 -22.39 -5.56
N TRP A 123 -3.10 -21.32 -4.95
CA TRP A 123 -4.15 -20.48 -5.56
C TRP A 123 -3.61 -19.48 -6.60
N VAL A 124 -2.29 -19.30 -6.69
CA VAL A 124 -1.69 -18.38 -7.66
C VAL A 124 -1.65 -19.02 -9.04
N ASP A 125 -2.36 -18.40 -9.98
CA ASP A 125 -2.23 -18.65 -11.41
C ASP A 125 -1.51 -17.45 -12.06
N MET A 126 -0.26 -17.68 -12.49
CA MET A 126 0.55 -16.61 -13.09
C MET A 126 -0.03 -16.08 -14.41
N ALA A 127 -0.79 -16.88 -15.16
CA ALA A 127 -1.46 -16.39 -16.36
C ALA A 127 -2.58 -15.40 -16.01
N LEU A 128 -3.31 -15.64 -14.91
CA LEU A 128 -4.30 -14.67 -14.39
C LEU A 128 -3.63 -13.41 -13.84
N VAL A 129 -2.49 -13.55 -13.15
CA VAL A 129 -1.70 -12.40 -12.68
C VAL A 129 -1.24 -11.54 -13.86
N ASP A 130 -0.71 -12.15 -14.93
CA ASP A 130 -0.25 -11.47 -16.13
C ASP A 130 -1.38 -10.78 -16.88
N GLU A 131 -2.55 -11.42 -16.99
CA GLU A 131 -3.74 -10.80 -17.57
C GLU A 131 -4.22 -9.62 -16.72
N GLY A 132 -4.20 -9.74 -15.40
CA GLY A 132 -4.49 -8.65 -14.47
C GLY A 132 -3.54 -7.48 -14.68
N ALA A 133 -2.23 -7.75 -14.77
CA ALA A 133 -1.20 -6.75 -15.04
C ALA A 133 -1.47 -6.05 -16.38
N ARG A 134 -1.78 -6.81 -17.43
CA ARG A 134 -2.12 -6.29 -18.76
C ARG A 134 -3.34 -5.36 -18.73
N LEU A 135 -4.39 -5.71 -17.99
CA LEU A 135 -5.58 -4.88 -17.82
C LEU A 135 -5.27 -3.58 -17.07
N ASP A 136 -4.45 -3.64 -16.03
CA ASP A 136 -4.07 -2.50 -15.19
C ASP A 136 -3.07 -1.53 -15.85
N ARG A 137 -2.34 -1.96 -16.90
CA ARG A 137 -1.42 -1.09 -17.67
C ARG A 137 -2.10 0.17 -18.18
N ASN A 138 -3.36 0.08 -18.60
CA ASN A 138 -4.08 1.22 -19.17
C ASN A 138 -4.33 2.33 -18.13
N ALA A 139 -4.79 1.94 -16.94
CA ALA A 139 -5.00 2.86 -15.82
C ALA A 139 -3.66 3.40 -15.30
N THR A 140 -2.64 2.53 -15.19
CA THR A 140 -1.29 2.92 -14.78
C THR A 140 -0.68 3.95 -15.73
N ALA A 141 -0.80 3.76 -17.04
CA ALA A 141 -0.19 4.65 -18.03
C ALA A 141 -0.90 6.00 -18.17
N ASN A 142 -2.21 6.08 -17.92
CA ASN A 142 -3.01 7.25 -18.28
C ASN A 142 -3.69 7.94 -17.08
N LEU A 143 -4.08 7.22 -16.02
CA LEU A 143 -4.76 7.78 -14.85
C LEU A 143 -3.80 8.00 -13.67
N ALA A 144 -2.93 7.02 -13.37
CA ALA A 144 -2.02 7.10 -12.23
C ALA A 144 -1.17 8.39 -12.17
N PRO A 145 -0.68 8.97 -13.29
CA PRO A 145 0.09 10.23 -13.25
C PRO A 145 -0.68 11.42 -12.67
N PHE A 146 -2.01 11.35 -12.62
CA PHE A 146 -2.87 12.38 -12.04
C PHE A 146 -3.43 11.96 -10.67
N ALA A 147 -3.69 10.68 -10.46
CA ALA A 147 -4.36 10.17 -9.27
C ALA A 147 -3.43 9.84 -8.10
N ILE A 148 -2.14 9.58 -8.35
CA ILE A 148 -1.22 9.01 -7.35
C ILE A 148 -1.12 9.86 -6.08
N ARG A 149 -1.03 11.19 -6.21
CA ARG A 149 -0.96 12.09 -5.05
C ARG A 149 -2.22 12.03 -4.21
N GLY A 150 -3.39 12.03 -4.86
CA GLY A 150 -4.69 11.95 -4.18
C GLY A 150 -4.90 10.61 -3.47
N ALA A 151 -4.42 9.52 -4.07
CA ALA A 151 -4.42 8.19 -3.44
C ALA A 151 -3.42 8.11 -2.28
N PHE A 152 -2.25 8.74 -2.41
CA PHE A 152 -1.23 8.74 -1.37
C PHE A 152 -1.66 9.52 -0.14
N ILE A 153 -2.27 10.71 -0.29
CA ILE A 153 -2.77 11.45 0.89
C ILE A 153 -3.90 10.72 1.64
N ALA A 154 -4.61 9.81 0.96
CA ALA A 154 -5.65 9.01 1.60
C ALA A 154 -5.10 8.00 2.63
N THR A 155 -3.79 7.74 2.65
CA THR A 155 -3.15 6.91 3.68
C THR A 155 -2.97 7.66 5.01
N PHE A 156 -3.13 9.00 5.00
CA PHE A 156 -2.93 9.87 6.16
C PHE A 156 -4.23 10.27 6.86
N LEU A 157 -5.37 9.65 6.55
CA LEU A 157 -6.68 10.07 7.08
C LEU A 157 -6.95 9.61 8.52
N ASN A 158 -6.05 8.83 9.09
CA ASN A 158 -6.20 8.33 10.45
C ASN A 158 -4.85 8.29 11.16
N LYS A 159 -4.77 8.89 12.35
CA LYS A 159 -3.54 9.00 13.14
C LYS A 159 -2.94 7.64 13.49
N TYR A 160 -3.78 6.64 13.76
CA TYR A 160 -3.32 5.31 14.16
C TYR A 160 -2.67 4.53 13.01
N SER A 161 -2.98 4.85 11.75
CA SER A 161 -2.32 4.27 10.57
C SER A 161 -1.26 5.16 9.93
N ALA A 162 -1.33 6.48 10.13
CA ALA A 162 -0.40 7.44 9.56
C ALA A 162 0.92 7.54 10.34
N LEU A 163 0.90 7.23 11.64
CA LEU A 163 2.02 7.46 12.54
C LEU A 163 3.35 6.82 12.10
N PRO A 164 3.43 5.58 11.57
CA PRO A 164 4.69 5.03 11.10
C PRO A 164 5.41 5.95 10.10
N MET A 165 4.67 6.64 9.22
CA MET A 165 5.26 7.56 8.24
C MET A 165 5.68 8.89 8.87
N ALA A 166 5.01 9.32 9.95
CA ALA A 166 5.38 10.52 10.70
C ALA A 166 6.62 10.31 11.58
N LEU A 167 6.70 9.17 12.26
CA LEU A 167 7.79 8.84 13.18
C LEU A 167 9.12 8.63 12.48
N THR A 168 9.11 8.09 11.26
CA THR A 168 10.35 7.97 10.47
C THR A 168 10.88 9.34 10.05
N GLY A 169 10.08 10.42 10.09
CA GLY A 169 10.54 11.74 9.65
C GLY A 169 10.86 11.83 8.16
N THR A 170 10.60 10.76 7.41
CA THR A 170 10.98 10.65 5.99
C THR A 170 9.94 11.29 5.06
N LEU A 171 8.96 12.01 5.62
CA LEU A 171 7.94 12.79 4.90
C LEU A 171 7.98 14.26 5.35
N SER A 172 9.16 14.86 5.27
CA SER A 172 9.29 16.33 5.26
C SER A 172 8.92 16.87 3.87
N ASN A 173 8.80 18.20 3.73
CA ASN A 173 8.56 18.83 2.43
C ASN A 173 9.58 18.38 1.35
N ASP A 174 10.82 18.11 1.74
CA ASP A 174 11.91 17.76 0.82
C ASP A 174 11.88 16.29 0.38
N THR A 175 11.25 15.42 1.16
CA THR A 175 11.24 13.96 0.91
C THR A 175 9.87 13.42 0.50
N ALA A 176 8.78 14.17 0.71
CA ALA A 176 7.43 13.76 0.32
C ALA A 176 7.31 13.43 -1.17
N ALA A 177 7.96 14.21 -2.05
CA ALA A 177 7.99 13.93 -3.48
C ALA A 177 8.62 12.56 -3.80
N ARG A 178 9.71 12.23 -3.10
CA ARG A 178 10.40 10.94 -3.24
C ARG A 178 9.51 9.79 -2.80
N ARG A 179 8.85 9.90 -1.64
CA ARG A 179 7.96 8.84 -1.13
C ARG A 179 6.76 8.58 -2.04
N VAL A 180 6.15 9.64 -2.58
CA VAL A 180 5.08 9.50 -3.59
C VAL A 180 5.61 8.76 -4.83
N ASN A 181 6.78 9.15 -5.33
CA ASN A 181 7.39 8.54 -6.52
C ASN A 181 7.81 7.08 -6.27
N GLU A 182 8.31 6.73 -5.08
CA GLU A 182 8.61 5.33 -4.71
C GLU A 182 7.35 4.47 -4.76
N THR A 183 6.25 4.92 -4.13
CA THR A 183 4.97 4.21 -4.22
C THR A 183 4.49 4.10 -5.67
N ALA A 184 4.57 5.18 -6.45
CA ALA A 184 4.21 5.19 -7.86
C ALA A 184 5.03 4.17 -8.66
N THR A 185 6.34 4.11 -8.41
CA THR A 185 7.28 3.19 -9.05
C THR A 185 6.94 1.75 -8.72
N PHE A 186 6.67 1.39 -7.46
CA PHE A 186 6.29 0.02 -7.11
C PHE A 186 5.06 -0.48 -7.88
N PHE A 187 3.96 0.28 -7.86
CA PHE A 187 2.74 -0.11 -8.56
C PHE A 187 2.92 -0.10 -10.09
N ALA A 188 3.68 0.85 -10.64
CA ALA A 188 3.94 0.90 -12.07
C ALA A 188 4.85 -0.24 -12.56
N THR A 189 5.85 -0.63 -11.78
CA THR A 189 6.75 -1.75 -12.09
C THR A 189 6.00 -3.07 -12.12
N THR A 190 5.14 -3.31 -11.13
CA THR A 190 4.43 -4.60 -10.97
C THR A 190 3.35 -4.88 -12.03
N VAL A 191 3.08 -3.93 -12.93
CA VAL A 191 2.20 -4.18 -14.09
C VAL A 191 2.98 -4.41 -15.39
N LEU A 192 4.31 -4.34 -15.37
CA LEU A 192 5.12 -4.62 -16.56
C LEU A 192 5.17 -6.13 -16.88
N PRO A 193 5.31 -6.51 -18.15
CA PRO A 193 5.38 -7.93 -18.54
C PRO A 193 6.50 -8.68 -17.81
N GLY A 194 6.18 -9.84 -17.23
CA GLY A 194 7.14 -10.69 -16.49
C GLY A 194 7.68 -10.07 -15.20
N ALA A 195 7.23 -8.88 -14.80
CA ALA A 195 7.83 -8.16 -13.67
C ALA A 195 7.63 -8.88 -12.33
N LEU A 196 6.56 -9.66 -12.18
CA LEU A 196 6.25 -10.38 -10.95
C LEU A 196 6.80 -11.82 -10.93
N GLU A 197 7.47 -12.28 -11.99
CA GLU A 197 8.21 -13.54 -11.96
C GLU A 197 9.38 -13.46 -10.98
N ARG A 198 9.93 -14.61 -10.58
CA ARG A 198 10.96 -14.73 -9.55
C ARG A 198 12.17 -13.79 -9.71
N HIS A 199 12.64 -13.59 -10.94
CA HIS A 199 13.76 -12.69 -11.24
C HIS A 199 13.30 -11.38 -11.90
N GLY A 200 12.00 -11.12 -11.90
CA GLY A 200 11.41 -9.90 -12.42
C GLY A 200 11.67 -8.70 -11.52
N GLU A 201 11.70 -7.52 -12.13
CA GLU A 201 11.93 -6.25 -11.43
C GLU A 201 10.85 -5.91 -10.39
N GLY A 202 9.63 -6.42 -10.56
CA GLY A 202 8.53 -6.28 -9.61
C GLY A 202 8.67 -7.19 -8.39
N PHE A 203 9.20 -8.41 -8.55
CA PHE A 203 9.55 -9.29 -7.43
C PHE A 203 10.62 -8.62 -6.55
N LYS A 204 11.71 -8.13 -7.17
CA LYS A 204 12.75 -7.37 -6.46
C LYS A 204 12.19 -6.13 -5.78
N ALA A 205 11.34 -5.36 -6.46
CA ALA A 205 10.71 -4.18 -5.87
C ALA A 205 9.83 -4.56 -4.66
N ALA A 206 9.07 -5.67 -4.74
CA ALA A 206 8.28 -6.17 -3.62
C ALA A 206 9.17 -6.59 -2.44
N ALA A 207 10.28 -7.30 -2.70
CA ALA A 207 11.24 -7.69 -1.67
C ALA A 207 11.81 -6.46 -0.94
N MET A 208 12.21 -5.44 -1.70
CA MET A 208 12.73 -4.19 -1.15
C MET A 208 11.70 -3.44 -0.31
N VAL A 209 10.45 -3.33 -0.78
CA VAL A 209 9.36 -2.70 -0.02
C VAL A 209 9.04 -3.48 1.26
N ARG A 210 8.99 -4.82 1.18
CA ARG A 210 8.76 -5.71 2.31
C ARG A 210 9.84 -5.54 3.38
N LEU A 211 11.11 -5.52 2.97
CA LEU A 211 12.24 -5.26 3.87
C LEU A 211 12.19 -3.84 4.46
N MET A 212 11.85 -2.83 3.65
CA MET A 212 11.69 -1.45 4.13
C MET A 212 10.64 -1.36 5.24
N HIS A 213 9.48 -2.01 5.09
CA HIS A 213 8.45 -2.03 6.15
C HIS A 213 8.99 -2.67 7.44
N SER A 214 9.75 -3.76 7.34
CA SER A 214 10.40 -4.41 8.49
C SER A 214 11.48 -3.54 9.14
N MET A 215 12.26 -2.80 8.35
CA MET A 215 13.25 -1.86 8.86
C MET A 215 12.59 -0.67 9.59
N VAL A 216 11.44 -0.18 9.10
CA VAL A 216 10.65 0.81 9.83
C VAL A 216 10.14 0.22 11.15
N ARG A 217 9.59 -1.00 11.13
CA ARG A 217 9.13 -1.71 12.34
C ARG A 217 10.24 -1.85 13.38
N PHE A 218 11.40 -2.37 12.97
CA PHE A 218 12.58 -2.54 13.83
C PHE A 218 12.96 -1.23 14.52
N ASN A 219 13.07 -0.13 13.77
CA ASN A 219 13.47 1.15 14.34
C ASN A 219 12.38 1.79 15.21
N ALA A 220 11.10 1.67 14.82
CA ALA A 220 10.00 2.18 15.63
C ALA A 220 9.96 1.52 17.02
N LEU A 221 10.08 0.19 17.07
CA LEU A 221 10.06 -0.57 18.31
C LEU A 221 11.33 -0.34 19.16
N ARG A 222 12.51 -0.22 18.54
CA ARG A 222 13.78 -0.05 19.26
C ARG A 222 13.97 1.35 19.85
N THR A 223 13.44 2.39 19.22
CA THR A 223 13.71 3.78 19.63
C THR A 223 12.88 4.26 20.82
N GLY A 224 11.95 3.44 21.33
CA GLY A 224 11.04 3.81 22.43
C GLY A 224 10.01 4.89 22.07
N ARG A 225 9.96 5.31 20.78
CA ARG A 225 9.04 6.35 20.29
C ARG A 225 7.67 5.79 19.87
N TRP A 226 7.52 4.47 19.91
CA TRP A 226 6.30 3.77 19.52
C TRP A 226 5.60 3.23 20.75
N ASP A 227 4.37 3.69 21.00
CA ASP A 227 3.52 3.14 22.06
C ASP A 227 2.64 2.01 21.50
N SER A 228 3.05 0.78 21.73
CA SER A 228 2.30 -0.40 21.28
C SER A 228 0.94 -0.53 21.96
N ALA A 229 0.74 0.03 23.15
CA ALA A 229 -0.56 0.03 23.82
C ALA A 229 -1.57 0.99 23.17
N VAL A 230 -1.09 2.00 22.44
CA VAL A 230 -1.94 2.91 21.65
C VAL A 230 -2.08 2.40 20.22
N TYR A 231 -0.97 2.04 19.58
CA TYR A 231 -0.91 1.83 18.12
C TYR A 231 -0.79 0.37 17.67
N GLY A 232 -0.65 -0.59 18.60
CA GLY A 232 -0.37 -1.99 18.27
C GLY A 232 1.04 -2.17 17.72
N VAL A 233 1.26 -3.15 16.83
CA VAL A 233 2.55 -3.30 16.13
C VAL A 233 2.66 -2.25 15.01
N PRO A 234 3.83 -1.60 14.78
CA PRO A 234 3.98 -0.67 13.66
C PRO A 234 3.79 -1.38 12.31
N ILE A 235 3.13 -0.72 11.34
CA ILE A 235 2.83 -1.30 10.01
C ILE A 235 2.33 -2.75 10.13
N PRO A 236 1.25 -2.98 10.90
CA PRO A 236 0.75 -4.33 11.10
C PRO A 236 0.14 -4.83 9.78
N GLN A 237 0.04 -6.14 9.61
CA GLN A 237 -0.43 -6.77 8.38
C GLN A 237 -1.79 -6.22 7.92
N VAL A 238 -2.67 -5.95 8.88
CA VAL A 238 -4.02 -5.41 8.60
C VAL A 238 -4.02 -4.01 7.98
N ASP A 239 -2.96 -3.22 8.19
CA ASP A 239 -2.82 -1.88 7.59
C ASP A 239 -2.17 -1.91 6.19
N GLN A 240 -1.40 -2.95 5.89
CA GLN A 240 -0.87 -3.14 4.54
C GLN A 240 -1.98 -3.57 3.56
N MET A 241 -3.01 -4.27 4.07
CA MET A 241 -4.16 -4.74 3.30
C MET A 241 -4.86 -3.63 2.49
N PRO A 242 -5.34 -2.51 3.07
CA PRO A 242 -5.94 -1.43 2.28
C PRO A 242 -4.94 -0.80 1.30
N ALA A 243 -3.67 -0.64 1.68
CA ALA A 243 -2.67 -0.04 0.78
C ALA A 243 -2.48 -0.84 -0.51
N GLY A 244 -2.52 -2.18 -0.44
CA GLY A 244 -2.43 -3.07 -1.60
C GLY A 244 -3.75 -3.31 -2.35
N LEU A 245 -4.91 -3.17 -1.69
CA LEU A 245 -6.20 -3.63 -2.20
C LEU A 245 -7.27 -2.55 -2.42
N ILE A 246 -7.00 -1.25 -2.17
CA ILE A 246 -8.00 -0.18 -2.39
C ILE A 246 -8.70 -0.26 -3.76
N PRO A 247 -8.02 -0.39 -4.92
CA PRO A 247 -8.70 -0.49 -6.21
C PRO A 247 -9.66 -1.68 -6.29
N ILE A 248 -9.27 -2.81 -5.70
CA ILE A 248 -10.08 -4.04 -5.64
C ILE A 248 -11.26 -3.88 -4.70
N PHE A 249 -11.09 -3.22 -3.56
CA PHE A 249 -12.19 -2.86 -2.67
C PHE A 249 -13.21 -1.96 -3.36
N LEU A 250 -12.77 -0.91 -4.04
CA LEU A 250 -13.67 0.00 -4.76
C LEU A 250 -14.43 -0.70 -5.88
N MET A 251 -13.77 -1.63 -6.58
CA MET A 251 -14.39 -2.48 -7.60
C MET A 251 -15.43 -3.41 -6.96
N ALA A 252 -15.06 -4.14 -5.90
CA ALA A 252 -15.95 -5.05 -5.18
C ALA A 252 -17.17 -4.32 -4.59
N PHE A 253 -16.97 -3.16 -3.98
CA PHE A 253 -18.04 -2.32 -3.44
C PHE A 253 -19.03 -1.89 -4.53
N LYS A 254 -18.52 -1.50 -5.71
CA LYS A 254 -19.36 -1.18 -6.86
C LYS A 254 -20.14 -2.40 -7.37
N ILE A 255 -19.49 -3.55 -7.49
CA ILE A 255 -20.11 -4.81 -7.96
C ILE A 255 -21.26 -5.21 -7.03
N VAL A 256 -21.01 -5.22 -5.72
CA VAL A 256 -22.02 -5.51 -4.70
C VAL A 256 -23.18 -4.50 -4.76
N GLY A 257 -22.88 -3.21 -4.90
CA GLY A 257 -23.89 -2.16 -5.03
C GLY A 257 -24.76 -2.27 -6.29
N GLN A 258 -24.29 -3.01 -7.30
CA GLN A 258 -25.05 -3.36 -8.51
C GLN A 258 -25.86 -4.67 -8.36
N GLY A 259 -25.85 -5.29 -7.17
CA GLY A 259 -26.50 -6.58 -6.92
C GLY A 259 -25.72 -7.79 -7.46
N ARG A 260 -24.51 -7.58 -7.98
CA ARG A 260 -23.66 -8.67 -8.47
C ARG A 260 -22.88 -9.30 -7.31
N ARG A 261 -22.68 -10.61 -7.37
CA ARG A 261 -21.95 -11.38 -6.34
C ARG A 261 -20.67 -12.04 -6.86
N GLU A 262 -20.44 -11.98 -8.17
CA GLU A 262 -19.31 -12.63 -8.83
C GLU A 262 -18.51 -11.65 -9.70
N PHE A 263 -17.22 -11.95 -9.82
CA PHE A 263 -16.32 -11.27 -10.73
C PHE A 263 -16.47 -11.84 -12.15
N THR A 264 -16.42 -10.95 -13.14
CA THR A 264 -16.10 -11.35 -14.51
C THR A 264 -14.66 -11.85 -14.59
N ALA A 265 -14.28 -12.53 -15.68
CA ALA A 265 -12.90 -13.00 -15.88
C ALA A 265 -11.86 -11.88 -15.78
N ALA A 266 -12.18 -10.69 -16.32
CA ALA A 266 -11.28 -9.53 -16.27
C ALA A 266 -11.13 -8.97 -14.84
N GLU A 267 -12.23 -8.85 -14.10
CA GLU A 267 -12.20 -8.39 -12.71
C GLU A 267 -11.46 -9.41 -11.82
N ARG A 268 -11.66 -10.72 -12.06
CA ARG A 268 -10.92 -11.80 -11.38
C ARG A 268 -9.42 -11.67 -11.63
N ALA A 269 -8.98 -11.46 -12.87
CA ALA A 269 -7.56 -11.29 -13.17
C ALA A 269 -6.93 -10.10 -12.41
N GLN A 270 -7.64 -8.97 -12.32
CA GLN A 270 -7.19 -7.81 -11.52
C GLN A 270 -7.13 -8.13 -10.02
N VAL A 271 -8.08 -8.91 -9.49
CA VAL A 271 -8.08 -9.41 -8.11
C VAL A 271 -6.86 -10.30 -7.86
N GLU A 272 -6.57 -11.27 -8.73
CA GLU A 272 -5.43 -12.18 -8.56
C GLU A 272 -4.07 -11.46 -8.68
N LEU A 273 -3.94 -10.47 -9.58
CA LEU A 273 -2.78 -9.58 -9.60
C LEU A 273 -2.55 -8.93 -8.23
N ALA A 274 -3.60 -8.33 -7.67
CA ALA A 274 -3.49 -7.60 -6.41
C ALA A 274 -3.20 -8.54 -5.23
N ARG A 275 -3.82 -9.72 -5.21
CA ARG A 275 -3.57 -10.78 -4.22
C ARG A 275 -2.13 -11.27 -4.28
N TYR A 276 -1.60 -11.57 -5.47
CA TYR A 276 -0.22 -12.02 -5.62
C TYR A 276 0.79 -10.94 -5.23
N ARG A 277 0.55 -9.67 -5.60
CA ARG A 277 1.35 -8.54 -5.13
C ARG A 277 1.37 -8.46 -3.60
N CYS A 278 0.21 -8.63 -2.95
CA CYS A 278 0.12 -8.62 -1.49
C CYS A 278 0.83 -9.81 -0.85
N PHE A 279 0.75 -11.01 -1.45
CA PHE A 279 1.52 -12.17 -1.02
C PHE A 279 3.03 -11.88 -1.05
N LEU A 280 3.56 -11.31 -2.14
CA LEU A 280 4.99 -10.94 -2.23
C LEU A 280 5.41 -9.90 -1.19
N LEU A 281 4.49 -9.02 -0.77
CA LEU A 281 4.69 -8.07 0.33
C LEU A 281 4.58 -8.71 1.73
N GLY A 282 4.29 -10.01 1.82
CA GLY A 282 4.21 -10.76 3.07
C GLY A 282 2.84 -10.78 3.73
N LEU A 283 1.77 -10.36 3.05
CA LEU A 283 0.42 -10.37 3.63
C LEU A 283 -0.10 -11.80 3.81
N PRO A 284 -0.76 -12.09 4.94
CA PRO A 284 -1.44 -13.36 5.17
C PRO A 284 -2.62 -13.56 4.21
N GLU A 285 -2.82 -14.79 3.75
CA GLU A 285 -3.90 -15.14 2.84
C GLU A 285 -5.29 -14.86 3.44
N GLU A 286 -5.44 -14.96 4.76
CA GLU A 286 -6.69 -14.66 5.46
C GLU A 286 -7.17 -13.21 5.28
N LEU A 287 -6.28 -12.27 4.93
CA LEU A 287 -6.62 -10.88 4.61
C LEU A 287 -6.92 -10.67 3.12
N LEU A 288 -6.67 -11.68 2.29
CA LEU A 288 -6.85 -11.66 0.85
C LEU A 288 -8.14 -12.39 0.52
N ALA A 289 -9.28 -11.70 0.62
CA ALA A 289 -10.57 -12.28 0.25
C ALA A 289 -10.68 -12.53 -1.27
N THR A 290 -11.42 -13.57 -1.67
CA THR A 290 -11.55 -14.02 -3.08
C THR A 290 -12.87 -13.60 -3.75
N THR A 291 -13.84 -13.10 -2.99
CA THR A 291 -15.18 -12.73 -3.48
C THR A 291 -15.46 -11.24 -3.30
N PRO A 292 -16.34 -10.64 -4.11
CA PRO A 292 -16.74 -9.23 -3.93
C PRO A 292 -17.22 -8.95 -2.50
N GLU A 293 -18.09 -9.81 -1.96
CA GLU A 293 -18.58 -9.66 -0.60
C GLU A 293 -17.50 -9.83 0.44
N GLY A 294 -16.63 -10.84 0.31
CA GLY A 294 -15.53 -11.06 1.26
C GLY A 294 -14.58 -9.86 1.31
N ILE A 295 -14.28 -9.26 0.16
CA ILE A 295 -13.46 -8.05 0.06
C ILE A 295 -14.16 -6.86 0.75
N VAL A 296 -15.45 -6.65 0.48
CA VAL A 296 -16.23 -5.60 1.17
C VAL A 296 -16.22 -5.84 2.67
N ARG A 297 -16.41 -7.10 3.10
CA ARG A 297 -16.53 -7.49 4.49
C ARG A 297 -15.23 -7.29 5.27
N ILE A 298 -14.10 -7.80 4.80
CA ILE A 298 -12.81 -7.67 5.52
C ILE A 298 -12.32 -6.22 5.58
N MET A 299 -12.53 -5.44 4.51
CA MET A 299 -12.25 -3.99 4.51
C MET A 299 -13.15 -3.23 5.47
N THR A 300 -14.44 -3.59 5.52
CA THR A 300 -15.40 -2.98 6.46
C THR A 300 -15.07 -3.39 7.89
N ALA A 301 -14.69 -4.64 8.15
CA ALA A 301 -14.25 -5.09 9.47
C ALA A 301 -13.07 -4.25 9.96
N ARG A 302 -12.06 -4.04 9.11
CA ARG A 302 -10.91 -3.17 9.42
C ARG A 302 -11.33 -1.74 9.73
N ASN A 303 -12.18 -1.13 8.89
CA ASN A 303 -12.57 0.27 9.06
C ASN A 303 -13.60 0.50 10.18
N SER A 304 -14.37 -0.53 10.55
CA SER A 304 -15.37 -0.49 11.63
C SER A 304 -14.83 -0.92 13.00
N THR A 305 -13.55 -1.28 13.04
CA THR A 305 -12.80 -1.56 14.28
C THR A 305 -11.59 -0.65 14.44
N LEU A 306 -11.17 0.09 13.40
CA LEU A 306 -10.20 1.17 13.57
C LEU A 306 -10.87 2.38 14.21
N ARG A 307 -10.37 2.81 15.36
CA ARG A 307 -10.79 4.02 16.05
C ARG A 307 -10.58 5.25 15.16
N HIS A 308 -11.59 6.09 15.04
CA HIS A 308 -11.46 7.36 14.35
C HIS A 308 -10.51 8.27 15.13
N GLY A 309 -9.66 8.98 14.40
CA GLY A 309 -8.72 9.91 14.99
C GLY A 309 -7.96 10.61 13.89
N PHE A 310 -7.99 11.94 13.90
CA PHE A 310 -7.23 12.77 12.99
C PHE A 310 -6.61 13.87 13.84
N ASP A 311 -5.29 14.01 13.77
CA ASP A 311 -4.57 15.11 14.39
C ASP A 311 -3.88 15.94 13.28
N ASP A 312 -4.05 17.26 13.34
CA ASP A 312 -3.51 18.13 12.30
C ASP A 312 -1.97 18.15 12.30
N GLU A 313 -1.37 17.96 13.48
CA GLU A 313 0.08 17.99 13.67
C GLU A 313 0.78 16.84 12.92
N THR A 314 0.20 15.64 12.93
CA THR A 314 0.70 14.48 12.21
C THR A 314 0.03 14.34 10.84
N CYS A 315 -1.26 14.04 10.81
CA CYS A 315 -1.99 13.76 9.58
C CYS A 315 -2.06 14.98 8.67
N GLY A 316 -2.42 16.14 9.23
CA GLY A 316 -2.51 17.40 8.48
C GLY A 316 -1.16 17.82 7.89
N SER A 317 -0.08 17.68 8.65
CA SER A 317 1.29 17.96 8.18
C SER A 317 1.69 17.07 7.00
N LEU A 318 1.45 15.75 7.08
CA LEU A 318 1.75 14.81 5.99
C LEU A 318 0.94 15.11 4.73
N ILE A 319 -0.35 15.45 4.87
CA ILE A 319 -1.22 15.86 3.76
C ILE A 319 -0.69 17.14 3.11
N ARG A 320 -0.38 18.18 3.91
CA ARG A 320 0.14 19.45 3.39
C ARG A 320 1.49 19.29 2.70
N ALA A 321 2.42 18.53 3.28
CA ALA A 321 3.73 18.25 2.68
C ALA A 321 3.58 17.51 1.35
N THR A 322 2.67 16.54 1.28
CA THR A 322 2.38 15.80 0.05
C THR A 322 1.73 16.69 -1.02
N LEU A 323 0.81 17.58 -0.65
CA LEU A 323 0.16 18.50 -1.59
C LEU A 323 1.09 19.61 -2.09
N SER A 324 2.02 20.06 -1.25
CA SER A 324 3.00 21.09 -1.56
C SER A 324 4.13 20.56 -2.45
N ALA A 325 4.49 19.28 -2.33
CA ALA A 325 5.56 18.62 -3.08
C ALA A 325 5.48 18.83 -4.60
N TYR A 326 6.63 19.12 -5.22
CA TYR A 326 6.79 19.16 -6.67
C TYR A 326 7.23 17.77 -7.18
N LEU A 327 6.35 17.06 -7.90
CA LEU A 327 6.60 15.68 -8.34
C LEU A 327 7.40 15.56 -9.65
N PRO A 328 7.28 16.45 -10.65
CA PRO A 328 8.03 16.28 -11.89
C PRO A 328 9.55 16.34 -11.68
N ALA A 329 10.29 15.51 -12.41
CA ALA A 329 11.77 15.53 -12.37
C ALA A 329 12.37 16.79 -13.01
N SER A 330 11.72 17.36 -14.03
CA SER A 330 12.21 18.56 -14.73
C SER A 330 11.48 19.82 -14.28
N ARG A 331 12.11 20.98 -14.46
CA ARG A 331 11.55 22.31 -14.17
C ARG A 331 11.04 23.05 -15.41
N SER A 332 10.85 22.35 -16.53
CA SER A 332 10.40 22.93 -17.79
C SER A 332 9.00 23.56 -17.66
N PRO A 333 8.61 24.52 -18.51
CA PRO A 333 7.28 25.14 -18.46
C PRO A 333 6.14 24.09 -18.53
N ALA A 334 6.29 23.08 -19.38
CA ALA A 334 5.33 21.98 -19.49
C ALA A 334 5.23 21.15 -18.20
N ALA A 335 6.36 20.88 -17.53
CA ALA A 335 6.38 20.15 -16.26
C ALA A 335 5.73 20.96 -15.12
N ARG A 336 5.95 22.28 -15.09
CA ARG A 336 5.31 23.19 -14.14
C ARG A 336 3.79 23.22 -14.36
N LEU A 337 3.35 23.32 -15.60
CA LEU A 337 1.93 23.27 -15.95
C LEU A 337 1.30 21.92 -15.56
N HIS A 338 1.96 20.81 -15.88
CA HIS A 338 1.52 19.48 -15.46
C HIS A 338 1.36 19.39 -13.94
N ASN A 339 2.32 19.88 -13.16
CA ASN A 339 2.24 19.89 -11.70
C ASN A 339 1.04 20.69 -11.17
N VAL A 340 0.70 21.82 -11.79
CA VAL A 340 -0.50 22.60 -11.40
C VAL A 340 -1.78 21.82 -11.70
N ILE A 341 -1.88 21.24 -12.90
CA ILE A 341 -3.04 20.45 -13.33
C ILE A 341 -3.19 19.20 -12.45
N GLU A 342 -2.10 18.48 -12.21
CA GLU A 342 -2.08 17.26 -11.40
C GLU A 342 -2.47 17.55 -9.95
N LYS A 343 -1.94 18.61 -9.32
CA LYS A 343 -2.37 19.01 -7.97
C LYS A 343 -3.86 19.33 -7.90
N SER A 344 -4.37 20.06 -8.89
CA SER A 344 -5.79 20.43 -8.97
C SER A 344 -6.66 19.18 -9.12
N PHE A 345 -6.26 18.26 -10.00
CA PHE A 345 -6.91 16.96 -10.16
C PHE A 345 -6.86 16.14 -8.87
N ALA A 346 -5.70 16.02 -8.23
CA ALA A 346 -5.48 15.20 -7.04
C ALA A 346 -6.37 15.64 -5.87
N LYS A 347 -6.53 16.95 -5.66
CA LYS A 347 -7.44 17.50 -4.64
C LYS A 347 -8.90 17.10 -4.88
N ALA A 348 -9.39 17.29 -6.11
CA ALA A 348 -10.77 16.95 -6.46
C ALA A 348 -11.01 15.43 -6.50
N PHE A 349 -10.03 14.67 -6.97
CA PHE A 349 -10.02 13.21 -6.92
C PHE A 349 -10.11 12.71 -5.48
N PHE A 350 -9.30 13.26 -4.59
CA PHE A 350 -9.30 12.92 -3.18
C PHE A 350 -10.66 13.18 -2.52
N LEU A 351 -11.20 14.38 -2.72
CA LEU A 351 -12.53 14.77 -2.22
C LEU A 351 -13.62 13.79 -2.70
N ARG A 352 -13.61 13.44 -3.99
CA ARG A 352 -14.63 12.57 -4.58
C ARG A 352 -14.49 11.12 -4.12
N GLN A 353 -13.27 10.58 -4.11
CA GLN A 353 -13.03 9.15 -3.95
C GLN A 353 -12.92 8.72 -2.49
N PHE A 354 -12.36 9.56 -1.61
CA PHE A 354 -12.09 9.19 -0.22
C PHE A 354 -12.97 9.91 0.79
N LEU A 355 -13.50 11.09 0.44
CA LEU A 355 -14.36 11.90 1.32
C LEU A 355 -15.83 11.96 0.86
N LYS A 356 -16.21 11.19 -0.17
CA LYS A 356 -17.58 11.14 -0.70
C LYS A 356 -18.16 12.52 -1.06
N GLY A 357 -17.30 13.50 -1.38
CA GLY A 357 -17.70 14.87 -1.68
C GLY A 357 -17.84 15.82 -0.48
N ASP A 358 -17.55 15.38 0.75
CA ASP A 358 -17.59 16.23 1.96
C ASP A 358 -16.46 17.27 1.96
N ARG A 359 -16.81 18.50 1.58
CA ARG A 359 -15.87 19.62 1.52
C ARG A 359 -15.43 20.09 2.89
N ALA A 360 -16.32 20.04 3.88
CA ALA A 360 -15.98 20.47 5.23
C ALA A 360 -14.95 19.52 5.84
N ALA A 361 -15.07 18.21 5.60
CA ALA A 361 -14.04 17.24 5.96
C ALA A 361 -12.70 17.51 5.26
N ALA A 362 -12.72 17.81 3.96
CA ALA A 362 -11.50 18.13 3.21
C ALA A 362 -10.81 19.39 3.75
N GLU A 363 -11.58 20.44 4.06
CA GLU A 363 -11.06 21.68 4.64
C GLU A 363 -10.45 21.48 6.03
N ARG A 364 -11.08 20.67 6.89
CA ARG A 364 -10.50 20.26 8.19
C ARG A 364 -9.16 19.53 8.05
N MET A 365 -8.91 18.90 6.91
CA MET A 365 -7.66 18.20 6.59
C MET A 365 -6.65 19.11 5.84
N GLY A 366 -6.94 20.39 5.67
CA GLY A 366 -6.10 21.34 4.94
C GLY A 366 -6.19 21.21 3.41
N VAL A 367 -7.24 20.57 2.90
CA VAL A 367 -7.46 20.36 1.45
C VAL A 367 -8.62 21.23 0.96
N THR A 368 -8.30 22.44 0.49
CA THR A 368 -9.30 23.33 -0.11
C THR A 368 -9.49 23.02 -1.60
N VAL A 369 -10.72 22.69 -2.01
CA VAL A 369 -11.08 22.39 -3.40
C VAL A 369 -11.89 23.53 -4.00
N SER A 370 -11.29 24.27 -4.94
CA SER A 370 -11.89 25.41 -5.62
C SER A 370 -12.83 25.01 -6.77
N GLY A 371 -13.53 25.99 -7.35
CA GLY A 371 -14.27 25.79 -8.62
C GLY A 371 -13.36 25.40 -9.78
N LEU A 372 -12.16 26.00 -9.85
CA LEU A 372 -11.16 25.68 -10.86
C LEU A 372 -10.67 24.24 -10.73
N ASP A 373 -10.40 23.77 -9.51
CA ASP A 373 -9.96 22.38 -9.28
C ASP A 373 -10.98 21.36 -9.84
N ARG A 374 -12.28 21.63 -9.66
CA ARG A 374 -13.37 20.80 -10.20
C ARG A 374 -13.44 20.84 -11.73
N ALA A 375 -13.26 22.02 -12.33
CA ALA A 375 -13.25 22.16 -13.78
C ALA A 375 -12.05 21.43 -14.40
N VAL A 376 -10.86 21.60 -13.82
CA VAL A 376 -9.65 20.87 -14.22
C VAL A 376 -9.85 19.37 -14.07
N PHE A 377 -10.41 18.92 -12.95
CA PHE A 377 -10.74 17.51 -12.73
C PHE A 377 -11.65 16.96 -13.81
N ALA A 378 -12.75 17.65 -14.13
CA ALA A 378 -13.69 17.21 -15.17
C ALA A 378 -13.03 17.12 -16.55
N GLY A 379 -12.24 18.12 -16.94
CA GLY A 379 -11.53 18.15 -18.23
C GLY A 379 -10.48 17.04 -18.35
N VAL A 380 -9.65 16.86 -17.31
CA VAL A 380 -8.64 15.79 -17.28
C VAL A 380 -9.31 14.42 -17.23
N ALA A 381 -10.34 14.23 -16.40
CA ALA A 381 -11.08 12.97 -16.32
C ALA A 381 -11.73 12.58 -17.65
N LEU A 382 -12.28 13.56 -18.39
CA LEU A 382 -12.80 13.34 -19.73
C LEU A 382 -11.69 12.92 -20.70
N GLY A 383 -10.58 13.66 -20.76
CA GLY A 383 -9.46 13.34 -21.65
C GLY A 383 -8.82 11.97 -21.35
N VAL A 384 -8.59 11.67 -20.07
CA VAL A 384 -8.10 10.36 -19.62
C VAL A 384 -9.10 9.26 -19.93
N GLY A 385 -10.39 9.49 -19.68
CA GLY A 385 -11.46 8.54 -19.95
C GLY A 385 -11.59 8.18 -21.44
N LEU A 386 -11.55 9.18 -22.32
CA LEU A 386 -11.53 9.00 -23.77
C LEU A 386 -10.30 8.19 -24.21
N ARG A 387 -9.11 8.56 -23.71
CA ARG A 387 -7.87 7.87 -24.04
C ARG A 387 -7.88 6.41 -23.58
N MET A 388 -8.30 6.16 -22.33
CA MET A 388 -8.44 4.80 -21.81
C MET A 388 -9.51 4.01 -22.56
N GLY A 389 -10.60 4.65 -22.99
CA GLY A 389 -11.62 4.07 -23.87
C GLY A 389 -11.03 3.59 -25.20
N ALA A 390 -10.20 4.43 -25.84
CA ALA A 390 -9.53 4.08 -27.09
C ALA A 390 -8.59 2.87 -26.92
N TYR A 391 -7.78 2.82 -25.86
CA TYR A 391 -6.94 1.64 -25.57
C TYR A 391 -7.75 0.38 -25.28
N ARG A 392 -8.89 0.49 -24.58
CA ARG A 392 -9.79 -0.64 -24.35
C ARG A 392 -10.37 -1.18 -25.66
N LEU A 393 -10.76 -0.29 -26.57
CA LEU A 393 -11.26 -0.68 -27.89
C LEU A 393 -10.15 -1.34 -28.73
N ALA A 394 -8.97 -0.73 -28.80
CA ALA A 394 -7.81 -1.29 -29.50
C ALA A 394 -7.40 -2.66 -28.95
N GLY A 395 -7.47 -2.86 -27.63
CA GLY A 395 -7.17 -4.15 -26.99
C GLY A 395 -8.14 -5.29 -27.34
N ARG A 396 -9.37 -4.95 -27.77
CA ARG A 396 -10.36 -5.94 -28.23
C ARG A 396 -10.11 -6.40 -29.66
N ILE A 397 -9.43 -5.60 -30.46
CA ILE A 397 -9.12 -5.90 -31.87
C ILE A 397 -7.83 -6.73 -31.92
N PRO A 398 -7.85 -8.01 -32.36
CA PRO A 398 -6.68 -8.90 -32.30
C PRO A 398 -5.42 -8.32 -32.96
N LEU A 399 -5.58 -7.67 -34.11
CA LEU A 399 -4.48 -7.04 -34.85
C LEU A 399 -3.85 -5.83 -34.14
N LEU A 400 -4.61 -5.13 -33.29
CA LEU A 400 -4.14 -3.93 -32.59
C LEU A 400 -3.72 -4.21 -31.14
N ARG A 401 -4.15 -5.35 -30.57
CA ARG A 401 -3.94 -5.69 -29.16
C ARG A 401 -2.46 -5.62 -28.76
N GLY A 402 -1.58 -6.26 -29.52
CA GLY A 402 -0.14 -6.28 -29.22
C GLY A 402 0.50 -4.90 -29.29
N ALA A 403 0.18 -4.12 -30.33
CA ALA A 403 0.70 -2.76 -30.50
C ALA A 403 0.19 -1.81 -29.39
N ALA A 404 -1.10 -1.90 -29.06
CA ALA A 404 -1.70 -1.10 -28.00
C ALA A 404 -1.04 -1.37 -26.64
N ASP A 405 -0.82 -2.65 -26.29
CA ASP A 405 -0.15 -3.03 -25.06
C ASP A 405 1.32 -2.57 -25.03
N ALA A 406 2.06 -2.78 -26.13
CA ALA A 406 3.45 -2.33 -26.25
C ALA A 406 3.60 -0.80 -26.05
N ILE A 407 2.64 -0.01 -26.54
CA ILE A 407 2.62 1.45 -26.31
C ILE A 407 2.35 1.77 -24.84
N LEU A 408 1.45 1.05 -24.17
CA LEU A 408 1.20 1.23 -22.73
C LEU A 408 2.45 0.88 -21.91
N VAL A 409 3.12 -0.24 -22.21
CA VAL A 409 4.40 -0.62 -21.60
C VAL A 409 5.45 0.47 -21.78
N ARG A 410 5.61 1.02 -22.99
CA ARG A 410 6.55 2.11 -23.26
C ARG A 410 6.23 3.37 -22.45
N LYS A 411 4.95 3.72 -22.30
CA LYS A 411 4.53 4.85 -21.46
C LYS A 411 4.85 4.62 -19.99
N ILE A 412 4.64 3.41 -19.49
CA ILE A 412 4.93 3.05 -18.10
C ILE A 412 6.44 3.10 -17.85
N ARG A 413 7.27 2.54 -18.74
CA ARG A 413 8.73 2.69 -18.70
C ARG A 413 9.16 4.17 -18.67
N GLY A 414 8.52 5.01 -19.48
CA GLY A 414 8.74 6.45 -19.47
C GLY A 414 8.21 7.17 -18.22
N LEU A 415 7.24 6.61 -17.48
CA LEU A 415 6.85 7.10 -16.16
C LEU A 415 7.90 6.73 -15.11
N LEU A 416 8.36 5.48 -15.10
CA LEU A 416 9.41 5.00 -14.21
C LEU A 416 10.69 5.82 -14.34
N ALA A 417 11.14 6.11 -15.56
CA ALA A 417 12.29 6.97 -15.80
C ALA A 417 12.10 8.40 -15.23
N ARG A 418 10.87 8.92 -15.19
CA ARG A 418 10.55 10.24 -14.63
C ARG A 418 10.44 10.24 -13.12
N TYR A 419 10.01 9.12 -12.51
CA TYR A 419 9.95 8.98 -11.06
C TYR A 419 11.36 8.87 -10.45
N GLY A 420 12.33 8.40 -11.24
CA GLY A 420 13.71 8.18 -10.83
C GLY A 420 13.91 6.78 -10.24
N HIS A 421 15.14 6.50 -9.80
CA HIS A 421 15.42 5.25 -9.10
C HIS A 421 14.73 5.26 -7.73
N ALA A 422 13.73 4.39 -7.57
CA ALA A 422 13.15 4.13 -6.26
C ALA A 422 14.15 3.34 -5.44
N GLU A 423 14.64 3.94 -4.36
CA GLU A 423 15.56 3.24 -3.45
C GLU A 423 14.81 2.19 -2.64
N PHE A 424 13.51 2.43 -2.33
CA PHE A 424 12.71 1.59 -1.44
C PHE A 424 13.42 1.33 -0.11
N THR A 425 14.03 2.40 0.42
CA THR A 425 14.92 2.35 1.58
C THR A 425 14.50 3.34 2.67
N THR A 426 14.99 3.09 3.88
CA THR A 426 14.83 3.98 5.03
C THR A 426 16.06 3.95 5.93
N ASP A 427 16.73 5.09 6.14
CA ASP A 427 17.87 5.18 7.05
C ASP A 427 17.48 5.86 8.36
N ALA A 428 17.61 5.15 9.48
CA ALA A 428 17.25 5.64 10.82
C ALA A 428 18.06 6.88 11.26
N SER A 429 19.28 7.07 10.75
CA SER A 429 20.08 8.27 11.01
C SER A 429 19.44 9.54 10.43
N ASN A 430 18.58 9.39 9.42
CA ASN A 430 17.84 10.47 8.80
C ASN A 430 16.46 10.71 9.46
N TYR A 431 16.12 9.99 10.53
CA TYR A 431 14.81 10.13 11.17
C TYR A 431 14.72 11.44 11.96
N ARG A 432 14.15 12.46 11.33
CA ARG A 432 13.85 13.75 11.94
C ARG A 432 12.34 13.87 12.18
N PRO A 433 11.86 13.77 13.43
CA PRO A 433 10.44 13.82 13.71
C PRO A 433 9.78 15.05 13.08
N ALA A 434 8.61 14.88 12.46
CA ALA A 434 7.76 16.01 12.08
C ALA A 434 7.19 16.74 13.32
N VAL A 435 7.20 16.06 14.47
CA VAL A 435 6.63 16.50 15.75
C VAL A 435 7.71 16.41 16.84
N ARG A 436 7.92 17.48 17.61
CA ARG A 436 8.75 17.40 18.83
C ARG A 436 8.03 16.47 19.81
N ALA A 437 8.75 15.48 20.36
CA ALA A 437 8.19 14.66 21.44
C ALA A 437 7.65 15.60 22.53
N ALA A 438 6.38 15.43 22.90
CA ALA A 438 5.83 16.09 24.07
C ALA A 438 6.69 15.67 25.27
N ALA A 439 7.21 16.66 25.98
CA ALA A 439 8.10 16.49 27.12
C ALA A 439 7.34 15.94 28.34
#